data_AF-A0A7S3WRU0-F1
#
_entry.id   AF-A0A7S3WRU0-F1
#
_cell.length_a   1.000
_cell.length_b   1.000
_cell.length_c   1.000
_cell.angle_alpha   90.00
_cell.angle_beta   90.00
_cell.angle_gamma   90.00
#
_symmetry.space_group_name_H-M   'P 1'
#
loop_
_entity.id
_entity.type
_entity.pdbx_description
1 polymer ?
#
loop_
_entity_poly.entity_id
_entity_poly.type
_entity_poly.pdbx_seq_one_letter_code
_entity_poly.pdbx_strand_id
1 'polypeptide(L)'
;MSRRPPIAMLSLASIAVAGVSPPWRPATVRDLHSEYGNIFKHGNRNAASHLWVSFILQRASQLAPSKLEEMFTGFCAVSGSPTRPSDYTRYRLTLPRVDGGGLVSGFMYYCCWPCVCDTQDFIRVDTANVTLAGGEVRRYYWAVVGNPCDDPPKLREPFVQPFYGRGETTLEREAAEVRCDADGRLIGASLSDHGFPIISMFFGAAPATAEQASRAAVAADGSAASAVAAAPIAPEPGRVSRSEDGVSFQDEGEYGPMCREREANGFNSGMGEIFRKVASISPVAISPRLQADAPQTAELTTEAVEPAGSGAGAAAEAAEEKGSCPQAEVR
;
A
#
# COMPACT_ATOMS: atom_id res chain seq x y z
N MET A 1 38.81 -25.90 31.58
CA MET A 1 37.39 -25.49 31.64
C MET A 1 37.16 -24.45 30.55
N SER A 2 36.48 -24.87 29.48
CA SER A 2 36.33 -24.14 28.22
C SER A 2 35.21 -23.10 28.32
N ARG A 3 35.50 -21.84 27.99
CA ARG A 3 34.49 -20.80 27.75
C ARG A 3 34.20 -20.77 26.26
N ARG A 4 33.00 -21.20 25.86
CA ARG A 4 32.46 -20.97 24.51
C ARG A 4 31.82 -19.57 24.46
N PRO A 5 31.95 -18.82 23.35
CA PRO A 5 31.25 -17.55 23.18
C PRO A 5 29.77 -17.81 22.82
N PRO A 6 28.87 -16.83 22.99
CA PRO A 6 27.48 -16.97 22.58
C PRO A 6 27.40 -16.94 21.05
N ILE A 7 26.70 -17.92 20.50
CA ILE A 7 26.34 -17.97 19.08
C ILE A 7 25.20 -16.96 18.88
N ALA A 8 25.45 -15.91 18.12
CA ALA A 8 24.40 -15.02 17.63
C ALA A 8 23.56 -15.79 16.61
N MET A 9 22.31 -16.10 16.96
CA MET A 9 21.32 -16.57 15.98
C MET A 9 20.87 -15.38 15.14
N LEU A 10 21.32 -15.31 13.88
CA LEU A 10 20.65 -14.49 12.87
C LEU A 10 19.31 -15.14 12.55
N SER A 11 18.22 -14.52 13.01
CA SER A 11 16.87 -14.85 12.56
C SER A 11 16.58 -14.08 11.27
N LEU A 12 16.89 -14.68 10.13
CA LEU A 12 16.26 -14.29 8.86
C LEU A 12 14.80 -14.73 8.95
N ALA A 13 13.91 -13.79 9.29
CA ALA A 13 12.47 -14.01 9.18
C ALA A 13 12.09 -14.04 7.69
N SER A 14 12.36 -15.19 7.05
CA SER A 14 11.67 -15.55 5.81
C SER A 14 10.19 -15.74 6.18
N ILE A 15 9.27 -15.18 5.41
CA ILE A 15 7.84 -15.44 5.58
C ILE A 15 7.65 -16.96 5.49
N ALA A 16 7.45 -17.60 6.64
CA ALA A 16 7.36 -19.05 6.74
C ALA A 16 6.11 -19.52 5.98
N VAL A 17 6.32 -20.23 4.87
CA VAL A 17 5.25 -20.88 4.12
C VAL A 17 4.82 -22.13 4.89
N ALA A 18 3.89 -21.97 5.82
CA ALA A 18 3.21 -23.09 6.44
C ALA A 18 2.06 -23.56 5.54
N GLY A 19 2.39 -24.43 4.57
CA GLY A 19 1.43 -25.15 3.73
C GLY A 19 1.70 -25.00 2.23
N VAL A 20 1.68 -26.10 1.49
CA VAL A 20 1.67 -26.07 0.02
C VAL A 20 0.33 -25.48 -0.41
N SER A 21 0.30 -24.20 -0.75
CA SER A 21 -0.88 -23.56 -1.34
C SER A 21 -1.33 -24.33 -2.58
N PRO A 22 -2.64 -24.49 -2.84
CA PRO A 22 -3.13 -25.07 -4.07
C PRO A 22 -2.50 -24.39 -5.30
N PRO A 23 -2.29 -25.13 -6.41
CA PRO A 23 -1.79 -24.53 -7.63
C PRO A 23 -2.64 -23.32 -8.05
N TRP A 24 -2.01 -22.15 -8.20
CA TRP A 24 -2.66 -20.92 -8.64
C TRP A 24 -1.85 -20.27 -9.74
N ARG A 25 -2.45 -20.16 -10.94
CA ARG A 25 -1.79 -19.66 -12.15
C ARG A 25 -2.64 -18.53 -12.75
N PRO A 26 -2.67 -17.34 -12.11
CA PRO A 26 -3.50 -16.25 -12.57
C PRO A 26 -3.03 -15.76 -13.94
N ALA A 27 -3.97 -15.59 -14.86
CA ALA A 27 -3.71 -14.94 -16.14
C ALA A 27 -3.75 -13.43 -15.97
N THR A 28 -4.72 -12.90 -15.20
CA THR A 28 -4.92 -11.47 -14.97
C THR A 28 -5.37 -11.18 -13.54
N VAL A 29 -5.42 -9.90 -13.16
CA VAL A 29 -6.01 -9.48 -11.86
C VAL A 29 -7.46 -9.93 -11.66
N ARG A 30 -8.21 -10.27 -12.73
CA ARG A 30 -9.57 -10.83 -12.60
C ARG A 30 -9.58 -12.20 -11.93
N ASP A 31 -8.52 -13.00 -12.11
CA ASP A 31 -8.38 -14.29 -11.45
C ASP A 31 -8.15 -14.09 -9.94
N LEU A 32 -7.40 -13.06 -9.55
CA LEU A 32 -7.32 -12.63 -8.16
C LEU A 32 -8.69 -12.20 -7.65
N HIS A 33 -9.42 -11.34 -8.38
CA HIS A 33 -10.75 -10.90 -7.94
C HIS A 33 -11.76 -12.05 -7.79
N SER A 34 -11.62 -13.10 -8.59
CA SER A 34 -12.48 -14.29 -8.51
C SER A 34 -12.28 -15.07 -7.20
N GLU A 35 -11.17 -14.83 -6.50
CA GLU A 35 -10.87 -15.40 -5.18
C GLU A 35 -11.47 -14.58 -4.03
N TYR A 36 -12.24 -13.52 -4.31
CA TYR A 36 -12.82 -12.64 -3.28
C TYR A 36 -13.55 -13.44 -2.19
N GLY A 37 -14.43 -14.37 -2.56
CA GLY A 37 -15.16 -15.21 -1.59
C GLY A 37 -14.28 -16.25 -0.89
N ASN A 38 -13.08 -16.51 -1.40
CA ASN A 38 -12.07 -17.36 -0.77
C ASN A 38 -11.19 -16.60 0.23
N ILE A 39 -11.08 -15.29 0.07
CA ILE A 39 -10.23 -14.41 0.87
C ILE A 39 -11.03 -13.77 2.00
N PHE A 40 -12.23 -13.27 1.71
CA PHE A 40 -13.09 -12.60 2.67
C PHE A 40 -14.21 -13.55 3.11
N LYS A 41 -14.12 -14.05 4.35
CA LYS A 41 -15.02 -15.05 4.93
C LYS A 41 -16.06 -14.47 5.90
N HIS A 42 -15.93 -13.20 6.25
CA HIS A 42 -16.71 -12.51 7.27
C HIS A 42 -17.49 -11.32 6.70
N GLY A 43 -17.64 -11.24 5.37
CA GLY A 43 -18.56 -10.34 4.70
C GLY A 43 -17.84 -9.33 3.81
N ASN A 44 -17.46 -8.18 4.37
CA ASN A 44 -16.93 -7.08 3.58
C ASN A 44 -15.40 -6.91 3.76
N ARG A 45 -14.73 -6.50 2.67
CA ARG A 45 -13.27 -6.26 2.59
C ARG A 45 -12.75 -4.98 3.24
N ASN A 46 -13.59 -4.19 3.93
CA ASN A 46 -13.17 -2.86 4.41
C ASN A 46 -11.96 -2.99 5.34
N ALA A 47 -10.95 -2.13 5.12
CA ALA A 47 -9.69 -2.13 5.86
C ALA A 47 -8.95 -3.49 5.90
N ALA A 48 -9.29 -4.42 5.00
CA ALA A 48 -8.82 -5.80 5.02
C ALA A 48 -7.92 -6.17 3.83
N SER A 49 -7.27 -5.18 3.23
CA SER A 49 -6.33 -5.38 2.11
C SER A 49 -5.16 -6.32 2.46
N HIS A 50 -4.80 -6.44 3.73
CA HIS A 50 -3.82 -7.43 4.22
C HIS A 50 -4.18 -8.88 3.87
N LEU A 51 -5.47 -9.21 3.68
CA LEU A 51 -5.89 -10.55 3.25
C LEU A 51 -5.61 -10.80 1.77
N TRP A 52 -5.76 -9.78 0.90
CA TRP A 52 -5.30 -9.88 -0.50
C TRP A 52 -3.80 -10.12 -0.56
N VAL A 53 -3.04 -9.36 0.22
CA VAL A 53 -1.58 -9.50 0.32
C VAL A 53 -1.21 -10.93 0.69
N SER A 54 -1.75 -11.45 1.78
CA SER A 54 -1.42 -12.79 2.25
C SER A 54 -1.82 -13.88 1.26
N PHE A 55 -2.97 -13.73 0.59
CA PHE A 55 -3.37 -14.67 -0.45
C PHE A 55 -2.32 -14.76 -1.57
N ILE A 56 -1.81 -13.62 -2.03
CA ILE A 56 -0.79 -13.54 -3.08
C ILE A 56 0.55 -14.07 -2.56
N LEU A 57 1.00 -13.63 -1.39
CA LEU A 57 2.31 -14.01 -0.83
C LEU A 57 2.41 -15.51 -0.50
N GLN A 58 1.34 -16.13 -0.01
CA GLN A 58 1.29 -17.58 0.21
C GLN A 58 1.42 -18.39 -1.10
N ARG A 59 1.25 -17.75 -2.25
CA ARG A 59 1.37 -18.35 -3.58
C ARG A 59 2.56 -17.81 -4.37
N ALA A 60 3.37 -16.91 -3.80
CA ALA A 60 4.45 -16.23 -4.49
C ALA A 60 5.48 -17.20 -5.09
N SER A 61 5.75 -18.32 -4.42
CA SER A 61 6.65 -19.38 -4.90
C SER A 61 6.19 -20.08 -6.19
N GLN A 62 4.97 -19.79 -6.66
CA GLN A 62 4.41 -20.28 -7.92
C GLN A 62 4.43 -19.21 -9.03
N LEU A 63 4.82 -17.97 -8.71
CA LEU A 63 4.69 -16.81 -9.58
C LEU A 63 6.06 -16.28 -10.01
N ALA A 64 6.14 -15.86 -11.27
CA ALA A 64 7.24 -15.01 -11.74
C ALA A 64 7.14 -13.61 -11.12
N PRO A 65 8.25 -12.84 -11.02
CA PRO A 65 8.25 -11.50 -10.45
C PRO A 65 7.19 -10.57 -11.06
N SER A 66 7.11 -10.52 -12.40
CA SER A 66 6.15 -9.67 -13.11
C SER A 66 4.69 -10.05 -12.83
N LYS A 67 4.40 -11.35 -12.66
CA LYS A 67 3.05 -11.80 -12.35
C LYS A 67 2.67 -11.48 -10.91
N LEU A 68 3.60 -11.61 -9.96
CA LEU A 68 3.40 -11.16 -8.59
C LEU A 68 3.03 -9.68 -8.55
N GLU A 69 3.86 -8.84 -9.17
CA GLU A 69 3.66 -7.39 -9.26
C GLU A 69 2.30 -7.05 -9.91
N GLU A 70 1.93 -7.73 -10.99
CA GLU A 70 0.61 -7.56 -11.63
C GLU A 70 -0.54 -7.83 -10.66
N MET A 71 -0.48 -8.91 -9.86
CA MET A 71 -1.55 -9.21 -8.88
C MET A 71 -1.69 -8.12 -7.82
N PHE A 72 -0.59 -7.52 -7.38
CA PHE A 72 -0.63 -6.41 -6.42
C PHE A 72 -1.23 -5.12 -6.99
N THR A 73 -1.31 -4.97 -8.31
CA THR A 73 -2.03 -3.84 -8.92
C THR A 73 -3.55 -3.98 -8.85
N GLY A 74 -4.05 -5.16 -8.46
CA GLY A 74 -5.45 -5.56 -8.53
C GLY A 74 -6.33 -5.14 -7.35
N PHE A 75 -5.80 -4.47 -6.32
CA PHE A 75 -6.64 -4.00 -5.21
C PHE A 75 -6.14 -2.70 -4.60
N CYS A 76 -7.08 -1.94 -4.04
CA CYS A 76 -6.81 -0.72 -3.30
C CYS A 76 -6.35 -1.04 -1.88
N ALA A 77 -5.20 -0.48 -1.47
CA ALA A 77 -4.62 -0.69 -0.14
C ALA A 77 -5.51 -0.17 0.99
N VAL A 78 -6.21 0.96 0.77
CA VAL A 78 -7.07 1.61 1.76
C VAL A 78 -8.38 0.85 1.93
N SER A 79 -9.12 0.65 0.83
CA SER A 79 -10.49 0.13 0.91
C SER A 79 -10.60 -1.39 0.78
N GLY A 80 -9.53 -2.07 0.35
CA GLY A 80 -9.57 -3.48 -0.06
C GLY A 80 -10.35 -3.72 -1.35
N SER A 81 -10.88 -2.69 -2.01
CA SER A 81 -11.70 -2.85 -3.21
C SER A 81 -10.87 -3.29 -4.41
N PRO A 82 -11.40 -4.20 -5.25
CA PRO A 82 -10.80 -4.53 -6.54
C PRO A 82 -10.53 -3.28 -7.39
N THR A 83 -9.36 -3.23 -8.00
CA THR A 83 -8.99 -2.19 -8.97
C THR A 83 -8.84 -2.80 -10.35
N ARG A 84 -9.02 -1.98 -11.39
CA ARG A 84 -8.58 -2.31 -12.74
C ARG A 84 -7.32 -1.49 -13.01
N PRO A 85 -6.15 -2.12 -13.09
CA PRO A 85 -4.90 -1.39 -13.26
C PRO A 85 -4.91 -0.63 -14.58
N SER A 86 -4.67 0.66 -14.50
CA SER A 86 -4.53 1.59 -15.61
C SER A 86 -3.69 2.77 -15.17
N ASP A 87 -3.30 3.62 -16.11
CA ASP A 87 -2.59 4.87 -15.80
C ASP A 87 -3.43 5.79 -14.89
N TYR A 88 -4.76 5.75 -15.03
CA TYR A 88 -5.68 6.51 -14.18
C TYR A 88 -5.81 5.92 -12.77
N THR A 89 -5.61 4.62 -12.56
CA THR A 89 -5.66 4.04 -11.22
C THR A 89 -4.29 4.02 -10.54
N ARG A 90 -3.21 4.40 -11.24
CA ARG A 90 -1.85 4.50 -10.71
C ARG A 90 -1.61 5.88 -10.09
N TYR A 91 -1.36 5.91 -8.79
CA TYR A 91 -1.06 7.13 -8.05
C TYR A 91 0.40 7.12 -7.61
N ARG A 92 1.12 8.21 -7.87
CA ARG A 92 2.44 8.45 -7.29
C ARG A 92 2.26 9.03 -5.90
N LEU A 93 2.96 8.44 -4.95
CA LEU A 93 2.92 8.79 -3.54
C LEU A 93 4.35 8.91 -3.02
N THR A 94 4.55 9.78 -2.04
CA THR A 94 5.78 9.93 -1.28
C THR A 94 5.47 9.65 0.17
N LEU A 95 6.07 8.60 0.73
CA LEU A 95 5.75 8.10 2.06
C LEU A 95 7.02 7.92 2.90
N PRO A 96 6.94 8.14 4.23
CA PRO A 96 8.07 7.89 5.10
C PRO A 96 8.33 6.40 5.31
N ARG A 97 9.61 6.03 5.39
CA ARG A 97 10.03 4.69 5.80
C ARG A 97 9.87 4.48 7.30
N VAL A 98 9.50 3.27 7.70
CA VAL A 98 9.34 2.91 9.12
C VAL A 98 10.65 2.99 9.91
N ASP A 99 11.77 2.73 9.24
CA ASP A 99 13.12 2.74 9.81
C ASP A 99 13.72 4.14 9.94
N GLY A 100 12.98 5.20 9.59
CA GLY A 100 13.50 6.56 9.60
C GLY A 100 14.53 6.86 8.50
N GLY A 101 14.65 5.99 7.49
CA GLY A 101 15.51 6.17 6.32
C GLY A 101 15.05 7.26 5.33
N GLY A 102 14.18 8.18 5.78
CA GLY A 102 13.65 9.28 4.98
C GLY A 102 12.37 8.94 4.20
N LEU A 103 12.09 9.76 3.19
CA LEU A 103 10.94 9.62 2.31
C LEU A 103 11.31 8.79 1.07
N VAL A 104 10.38 7.93 0.65
CA VAL A 104 10.47 7.19 -0.61
C VAL A 104 9.28 7.56 -1.50
N SER A 105 9.55 7.78 -2.78
CA SER A 105 8.53 7.99 -3.81
C SER A 105 8.32 6.68 -4.57
N GLY A 106 7.08 6.36 -4.85
CA GLY A 106 6.69 5.15 -5.58
C GLY A 106 5.23 5.22 -6.01
N PHE A 107 4.68 4.09 -6.42
CA PHE A 107 3.30 4.01 -6.89
C PHE A 107 2.45 3.04 -6.06
N MET A 108 1.16 3.34 -6.00
CA MET A 108 0.11 2.42 -5.55
C MET A 108 -1.10 2.53 -6.48
N TYR A 109 -2.00 1.54 -6.41
CA TYR A 109 -3.21 1.51 -7.25
C TYR A 109 -4.46 1.75 -6.41
N TYR A 110 -5.26 2.74 -6.78
CA TYR A 110 -6.48 3.11 -6.06
C TYR A 110 -7.75 3.00 -6.90
N CYS A 111 -8.84 2.65 -6.22
CA CYS A 111 -10.15 2.51 -6.83
C CYS A 111 -10.87 3.85 -7.05
N CYS A 112 -10.51 4.88 -6.27
CA CYS A 112 -11.09 6.21 -6.35
C CYS A 112 -10.17 7.23 -5.66
N TRP A 113 -10.33 8.50 -6.02
CA TRP A 113 -9.49 9.59 -5.51
C TRP A 113 -9.46 9.72 -3.97
N PRO A 114 -10.55 9.49 -3.20
CA PRO A 114 -10.51 9.63 -1.74
C PRO A 114 -9.39 8.85 -1.06
N CYS A 115 -9.04 7.69 -1.61
CA CYS A 115 -8.02 6.80 -1.04
C CYS A 115 -6.63 7.44 -1.02
N VAL A 116 -6.34 8.38 -1.94
CA VAL A 116 -5.06 9.11 -1.94
C VAL A 116 -4.90 9.91 -0.65
N CYS A 117 -5.97 10.56 -0.19
CA CYS A 117 -5.98 11.37 1.03
C CYS A 117 -5.89 10.51 2.29
N ASP A 118 -6.42 9.27 2.24
CA ASP A 118 -6.42 8.36 3.37
C ASP A 118 -5.05 7.65 3.56
N THR A 119 -4.13 7.80 2.61
CA THR A 119 -2.81 7.15 2.60
C THR A 119 -1.83 7.81 3.55
N GLN A 120 -1.71 9.13 3.48
CA GLN A 120 -0.59 9.88 4.05
C GLN A 120 -0.46 9.76 5.57
N ASP A 121 -1.58 9.71 6.28
CA ASP A 121 -1.56 9.79 7.73
C ASP A 121 -1.06 8.52 8.41
N PHE A 122 -1.41 7.35 7.86
CA PHE A 122 -1.20 6.07 8.54
C PHE A 122 -0.33 5.08 7.78
N ILE A 123 -0.22 5.20 6.46
CA ILE A 123 0.57 4.27 5.67
C ILE A 123 2.04 4.70 5.71
N ARG A 124 2.91 3.74 5.97
CA ARG A 124 4.36 3.89 5.88
C ARG A 124 4.92 2.88 4.89
N VAL A 125 6.20 3.02 4.57
CA VAL A 125 6.89 2.06 3.71
C VAL A 125 7.88 1.24 4.52
N ASP A 126 7.82 -0.06 4.34
CA ASP A 126 8.81 -1.00 4.86
C ASP A 126 9.29 -1.93 3.73
N THR A 127 10.16 -2.87 4.04
CA THR A 127 10.63 -3.90 3.12
C THR A 127 10.30 -5.29 3.62
N ALA A 128 10.30 -6.26 2.70
CA ALA A 128 10.32 -7.68 3.01
C ALA A 128 10.82 -8.47 1.80
N ASN A 129 11.43 -9.62 2.06
CA ASN A 129 11.84 -10.57 1.05
C ASN A 129 10.71 -11.54 0.69
N VAL A 130 10.57 -11.84 -0.60
CA VAL A 130 9.61 -12.80 -1.14
C VAL A 130 10.35 -13.89 -1.91
N THR A 131 10.02 -15.14 -1.63
CA THR A 131 10.51 -16.29 -2.43
C THR A 131 9.53 -16.54 -3.57
N LEU A 132 10.03 -16.44 -4.80
CA LEU A 132 9.30 -16.53 -6.06
C LEU A 132 9.48 -17.91 -6.72
N ALA A 133 8.87 -18.08 -7.89
CA ALA A 133 9.07 -19.27 -8.72
C ALA A 133 10.55 -19.56 -8.96
N GLY A 134 10.92 -20.85 -8.92
CA GLY A 134 12.31 -21.27 -9.08
C GLY A 134 13.22 -21.00 -7.87
N GLY A 135 12.68 -20.48 -6.76
CA GLY A 135 13.44 -20.19 -5.55
C GLY A 135 14.17 -18.84 -5.58
N GLU A 136 13.90 -17.98 -6.56
CA GLU A 136 14.39 -16.60 -6.57
C GLU A 136 13.88 -15.86 -5.33
N VAL A 137 14.78 -15.26 -4.57
CA VAL A 137 14.41 -14.39 -3.44
C VAL A 137 14.60 -12.95 -3.86
N ARG A 138 13.53 -12.15 -3.81
CA ARG A 138 13.57 -10.72 -4.16
C ARG A 138 13.04 -9.87 -3.02
N ARG A 139 13.73 -8.76 -2.77
CA ARG A 139 13.30 -7.74 -1.80
C ARG A 139 12.36 -6.74 -2.48
N TYR A 140 11.26 -6.43 -1.81
CA TYR A 140 10.28 -5.45 -2.27
C TYR A 140 10.03 -4.38 -1.21
N TYR A 141 9.48 -3.25 -1.65
CA TYR A 141 8.93 -2.22 -0.77
C TYR A 141 7.43 -2.43 -0.61
N TRP A 142 6.94 -2.26 0.61
CA TRP A 142 5.58 -2.59 1.01
C TRP A 142 4.94 -1.40 1.71
N ALA A 143 3.70 -1.10 1.35
CA ALA A 143 2.83 -0.24 2.13
C ALA A 143 2.38 -1.01 3.38
N VAL A 144 2.65 -0.44 4.55
CA VAL A 144 2.34 -1.05 5.84
C VAL A 144 1.52 -0.11 6.71
N VAL A 145 0.76 -0.69 7.64
CA VAL A 145 0.03 0.01 8.71
C VAL A 145 0.42 -0.59 10.05
N GLY A 146 0.10 0.09 11.14
CA GLY A 146 0.29 -0.51 12.46
C GLY A 146 -0.79 -1.53 12.75
N ASN A 147 -0.54 -2.37 13.76
CA ASN A 147 -1.38 -3.50 14.05
C ASN A 147 -2.61 -3.07 14.86
N PRO A 148 -3.84 -3.10 14.31
CA PRO A 148 -5.04 -2.74 15.07
C PRO A 148 -5.31 -3.69 16.24
N CYS A 149 -4.63 -4.83 16.29
CA CYS A 149 -4.72 -5.79 17.38
C CYS A 149 -3.79 -5.47 18.56
N ASP A 150 -3.05 -4.36 18.51
CA ASP A 150 -2.34 -3.82 19.68
C ASP A 150 -3.31 -3.20 20.71
N ASP A 151 -4.51 -2.80 20.26
CA ASP A 151 -5.60 -2.31 21.12
C ASP A 151 -6.97 -2.81 20.61
N PRO A 152 -7.25 -4.13 20.69
CA PRO A 152 -8.47 -4.74 20.17
C PRO A 152 -9.79 -4.16 20.69
N PRO A 153 -9.90 -3.70 21.97
CA PRO A 153 -11.12 -3.06 22.46
C PRO A 153 -11.63 -1.91 21.58
N LYS A 154 -10.73 -1.14 20.93
CA LYS A 154 -11.13 -0.06 20.01
C LYS A 154 -11.93 -0.54 18.80
N LEU A 155 -11.84 -1.81 18.41
CA LEU A 155 -12.67 -2.35 17.34
C LEU A 155 -14.16 -2.37 17.72
N ARG A 156 -14.47 -2.38 19.01
CA ARG A 156 -15.83 -2.45 19.57
C ARG A 156 -16.36 -1.10 20.04
N GLU A 157 -15.53 -0.06 19.96
CA GLU A 157 -15.96 1.28 20.35
C GLU A 157 -17.06 1.77 19.39
N PRO A 158 -18.18 2.26 19.94
CA PRO A 158 -19.25 2.78 19.13
C PRO A 158 -18.88 4.10 18.44
N PHE A 159 -19.30 4.26 17.20
CA PHE A 159 -19.26 5.53 16.49
C PHE A 159 -20.46 5.68 15.56
N VAL A 160 -20.79 6.92 15.21
CA VAL A 160 -21.83 7.21 14.22
C VAL A 160 -21.19 7.22 12.85
N GLN A 161 -21.65 6.36 11.95
CA GLN A 161 -21.33 6.50 10.54
C GLN A 161 -22.18 7.61 9.92
N PRO A 162 -21.57 8.63 9.29
CA PRO A 162 -22.31 9.66 8.57
C PRO A 162 -22.99 9.11 7.31
N PHE A 163 -22.64 7.89 6.88
CA PHE A 163 -23.22 7.20 5.73
C PHE A 163 -24.29 6.20 6.14
N TYR A 164 -25.23 5.95 5.23
CA TYR A 164 -26.31 4.97 5.36
C TYR A 164 -27.41 5.28 6.39
N GLY A 165 -27.27 6.33 7.22
CA GLY A 165 -28.32 6.75 8.16
C GLY A 165 -28.70 5.70 9.19
N ARG A 166 -27.79 4.75 9.48
CA ARG A 166 -28.06 3.56 10.32
C ARG A 166 -27.83 3.78 11.82
N GLY A 167 -27.47 5.00 12.22
CA GLY A 167 -27.12 5.31 13.61
C GLY A 167 -25.74 4.77 13.99
N GLU A 168 -25.63 4.30 15.24
CA GLU A 168 -24.36 3.86 15.83
C GLU A 168 -23.89 2.49 15.29
N THR A 169 -22.58 2.34 15.19
CA THR A 169 -21.88 1.15 14.69
C THR A 169 -20.54 0.93 15.40
N THR A 170 -19.83 -0.14 15.06
CA THR A 170 -18.47 -0.45 15.53
C THR A 170 -17.59 -0.88 14.36
N LEU A 171 -16.26 -0.83 14.51
CA LEU A 171 -15.36 -1.32 13.46
C LEU A 171 -15.46 -2.84 13.30
N GLU A 172 -15.72 -3.57 14.38
CA GLU A 172 -15.97 -5.02 14.35
C GLU A 172 -17.14 -5.38 13.42
N ARG A 173 -18.15 -4.51 13.31
CA ARG A 173 -19.28 -4.71 12.37
C ARG A 173 -18.93 -4.28 10.94
N GLU A 174 -18.23 -3.17 10.80
CA GLU A 174 -18.07 -2.47 9.52
C GLU A 174 -16.82 -2.92 8.74
N ALA A 175 -15.85 -3.51 9.44
CA ALA A 175 -14.63 -4.13 8.94
C ALA A 175 -14.49 -5.53 9.55
N ALA A 176 -15.48 -6.39 9.33
CA ALA A 176 -15.61 -7.70 9.99
C ALA A 176 -14.43 -8.68 9.73
N GLU A 177 -13.59 -8.39 8.75
CA GLU A 177 -12.36 -9.13 8.46
C GLU A 177 -11.16 -8.68 9.32
N VAL A 178 -11.22 -7.49 9.92
CA VAL A 178 -10.20 -7.01 10.86
C VAL A 178 -10.41 -7.71 12.20
N ARG A 179 -9.70 -8.82 12.39
CA ARG A 179 -9.87 -9.72 13.53
C ARG A 179 -8.54 -10.03 14.19
N CYS A 180 -8.57 -10.13 15.51
CA CYS A 180 -7.41 -10.38 16.33
C CYS A 180 -7.41 -11.82 16.87
N ASP A 181 -6.26 -12.46 16.88
CA ASP A 181 -6.07 -13.72 17.60
C ASP A 181 -5.78 -13.48 19.09
N ALA A 182 -5.63 -14.56 19.85
CA ALA A 182 -5.38 -14.51 21.30
C ALA A 182 -4.02 -13.88 21.67
N ASP A 183 -3.08 -13.82 20.72
CA ASP A 183 -1.75 -13.26 20.92
C ASP A 183 -1.65 -11.79 20.47
N GLY A 184 -2.79 -11.17 20.11
CA GLY A 184 -2.83 -9.78 19.64
C GLY A 184 -2.34 -9.61 18.19
N ARG A 185 -2.30 -10.67 17.38
CA ARG A 185 -1.94 -10.57 15.96
C ARG A 185 -3.18 -10.33 15.11
N LEU A 186 -3.03 -9.51 14.08
CA LEU A 186 -4.01 -9.38 13.00
C LEU A 186 -4.06 -10.68 12.19
N ILE A 187 -5.20 -11.38 12.28
CA ILE A 187 -5.40 -12.69 11.67
C ILE A 187 -5.20 -12.58 10.16
N GLY A 188 -4.33 -13.44 9.62
CA GLY A 188 -4.09 -13.50 8.18
C GLY A 188 -3.23 -12.36 7.64
N ALA A 189 -2.60 -11.54 8.47
CA ALA A 189 -1.64 -10.54 8.01
C ALA A 189 -0.26 -11.15 7.71
N SER A 190 0.29 -10.82 6.55
CA SER A 190 1.72 -10.99 6.28
C SER A 190 2.46 -9.77 6.82
N LEU A 191 3.61 -9.98 7.45
CA LEU A 191 4.36 -8.93 8.13
C LEU A 191 5.60 -8.53 7.34
N SER A 192 5.95 -7.25 7.43
CA SER A 192 7.20 -6.70 6.90
C SER A 192 8.41 -7.02 7.78
N ASP A 193 9.62 -6.63 7.35
CA ASP A 193 10.88 -6.87 8.07
C ASP A 193 10.84 -6.33 9.51
N HIS A 194 10.13 -5.23 9.76
CA HIS A 194 9.96 -4.66 11.10
C HIS A 194 8.65 -5.07 11.80
N GLY A 195 7.95 -6.09 11.29
CA GLY A 195 6.79 -6.67 11.94
C GLY A 195 5.46 -5.95 11.72
N PHE A 196 5.37 -5.05 10.72
CA PHE A 196 4.13 -4.33 10.43
C PHE A 196 3.25 -5.10 9.43
N PRO A 197 1.92 -5.15 9.63
CA PRO A 197 1.00 -5.68 8.62
C PRO A 197 1.16 -5.00 7.26
N ILE A 198 1.44 -5.81 6.24
CA ILE A 198 1.51 -5.37 4.85
C ILE A 198 0.10 -5.26 4.29
N ILE A 199 -0.21 -4.13 3.66
CA ILE A 199 -1.52 -3.85 3.04
C ILE A 199 -1.46 -3.67 1.53
N SER A 200 -0.29 -3.46 0.93
CA SER A 200 -0.07 -3.52 -0.52
C SER A 200 1.43 -3.44 -0.85
N MET A 201 1.78 -3.67 -2.12
CA MET A 201 3.11 -3.37 -2.64
C MET A 201 3.26 -1.85 -2.88
N PHE A 202 4.45 -1.32 -2.61
CA PHE A 202 4.84 0.04 -2.97
C PHE A 202 5.77 -0.01 -4.18
N PHE A 203 5.21 0.25 -5.37
CA PHE A 203 5.85 -0.07 -6.65
C PHE A 203 6.89 0.98 -7.04
N GLY A 204 7.98 0.55 -7.68
CA GLY A 204 8.99 1.46 -8.24
C GLY A 204 9.60 2.39 -7.19
N ALA A 205 9.66 1.94 -5.93
CA ALA A 205 10.09 2.77 -4.83
C ALA A 205 11.55 3.21 -4.98
N ALA A 206 11.78 4.51 -4.89
CA ALA A 206 13.10 5.13 -4.89
C ALA A 206 13.15 6.21 -3.81
N PRO A 207 14.35 6.59 -3.31
CA PRO A 207 14.50 7.76 -2.46
C PRO A 207 13.83 8.99 -3.11
N ALA A 208 13.01 9.70 -2.34
CA ALA A 208 12.30 10.86 -2.88
C ALA A 208 13.26 12.00 -3.22
N THR A 209 13.05 12.65 -4.37
CA THR A 209 13.77 13.89 -4.72
C THR A 209 13.31 15.05 -3.84
N ALA A 210 14.09 16.12 -3.78
CA ALA A 210 13.71 17.33 -3.04
C ALA A 210 12.36 17.91 -3.53
N GLU A 211 12.08 17.81 -4.83
CA GLU A 211 10.79 18.25 -5.40
C GLU A 211 9.64 17.35 -4.92
N GLN A 212 9.81 16.02 -4.99
CA GLN A 212 8.79 15.07 -4.53
C GLN A 212 8.50 15.24 -3.03
N ALA A 213 9.56 15.36 -2.21
CA ALA A 213 9.43 15.63 -0.78
C ALA A 213 8.70 16.95 -0.50
N SER A 214 8.99 18.00 -1.27
CA SER A 214 8.32 19.31 -1.12
C SER A 214 6.84 19.23 -1.52
N ARG A 215 6.50 18.52 -2.60
CA ARG A 215 5.11 18.29 -3.02
C ARG A 215 4.32 17.49 -2.00
N ALA A 216 4.93 16.45 -1.44
CA ALA A 216 4.34 15.63 -0.39
C ALA A 216 4.09 16.45 0.89
N ALA A 217 5.03 17.30 1.28
CA ALA A 217 4.85 18.24 2.39
C ALA A 217 3.62 19.13 2.14
N VAL A 218 3.54 19.80 0.99
CA VAL A 218 2.39 20.65 0.61
C VAL A 218 1.06 19.88 0.60
N ALA A 219 1.08 18.61 0.19
CA ALA A 219 -0.09 17.75 0.22
C ALA A 219 -0.55 17.43 1.65
N ALA A 220 0.40 17.23 2.58
CA ALA A 220 0.16 16.89 3.97
C ALA A 220 -0.16 18.10 4.88
N ASP A 221 0.51 19.25 4.70
CA ASP A 221 0.44 20.39 5.63
C ASP A 221 -0.26 21.63 5.06
N GLY A 222 -0.52 21.66 3.74
CA GLY A 222 -1.05 22.83 3.05
C GLY A 222 -0.17 24.09 3.13
N SER A 223 1.07 23.96 3.62
CA SER A 223 2.01 25.05 3.72
C SER A 223 2.68 25.23 2.36
N ALA A 224 2.46 26.39 1.73
CA ALA A 224 3.21 26.83 0.56
C ALA A 224 4.67 27.20 0.92
N ALA A 225 5.22 26.65 2.02
CA ALA A 225 6.45 27.12 2.65
C ALA A 225 7.63 26.21 2.34
N SER A 226 7.91 26.02 1.05
CA SER A 226 9.27 26.06 0.48
C SER A 226 9.17 25.84 -1.04
N ALA A 227 8.64 26.84 -1.74
CA ALA A 227 8.68 26.87 -3.20
C ALA A 227 10.12 27.10 -3.66
N VAL A 228 10.85 26.03 -3.96
CA VAL A 228 11.98 26.11 -4.88
C VAL A 228 11.38 26.25 -6.29
N ALA A 229 11.33 27.50 -6.75
CA ALA A 229 11.39 27.93 -8.15
C ALA A 229 10.75 27.03 -9.23
N ALA A 230 9.44 26.82 -9.16
CA ALA A 230 8.60 26.70 -10.34
C ALA A 230 7.24 27.32 -10.01
N ALA A 231 6.72 28.19 -10.87
CA ALA A 231 5.39 28.77 -10.66
C ALA A 231 4.42 27.61 -10.37
N PRO A 232 3.63 27.66 -9.29
CA PRO A 232 2.78 26.54 -8.92
C PRO A 232 1.75 26.39 -10.04
N ILE A 233 1.91 25.35 -10.85
CA ILE A 233 0.81 24.85 -11.67
C ILE A 233 -0.30 24.57 -10.66
N ALA A 234 -1.44 25.26 -10.83
CA ALA A 234 -2.57 25.05 -9.95
C ALA A 234 -2.89 23.54 -9.91
N PRO A 235 -3.07 22.95 -8.71
CA PRO A 235 -3.37 21.53 -8.60
C PRO A 235 -4.62 21.20 -9.42
N GLU A 236 -4.50 20.19 -10.28
CA GLU A 236 -5.58 19.70 -11.13
C GLU A 236 -5.80 18.21 -10.84
N PRO A 237 -6.60 17.87 -9.82
CA PRO A 237 -6.93 16.49 -9.49
C PRO A 237 -7.44 15.74 -10.73
N GLY A 238 -6.85 14.59 -11.06
CA GLY A 238 -7.20 13.87 -12.29
C GLY A 238 -6.12 13.88 -13.36
N ARG A 239 -5.15 14.80 -13.29
CA ARG A 239 -4.16 14.98 -14.36
C ARG A 239 -3.21 13.79 -14.39
N VAL A 240 -3.06 13.23 -15.59
CA VAL A 240 -2.08 12.17 -15.84
C VAL A 240 -0.76 12.81 -16.24
N SER A 241 0.21 12.70 -15.34
CA SER A 241 1.61 13.07 -15.55
C SER A 241 2.43 11.87 -16.00
N ARG A 242 3.66 12.10 -16.48
CA ARG A 242 4.57 11.05 -16.95
C ARG A 242 5.94 11.15 -16.27
N SER A 243 6.47 10.03 -15.79
CA SER A 243 7.81 9.97 -15.20
C SER A 243 8.90 10.03 -16.28
N GLU A 244 10.15 10.24 -15.87
CA GLU A 244 11.31 10.17 -16.76
C GLU A 244 11.40 8.80 -17.47
N ASP A 245 11.09 7.72 -16.75
CA ASP A 245 11.01 6.35 -17.27
C ASP A 245 9.77 6.07 -18.13
N GLY A 246 8.95 7.10 -18.41
CA GLY A 246 7.80 6.99 -19.29
C GLY A 246 6.55 6.38 -18.67
N VAL A 247 6.50 6.21 -17.34
CA VAL A 247 5.33 5.69 -16.61
C VAL A 247 4.32 6.81 -16.38
N SER A 248 3.07 6.62 -16.81
CA SER A 248 1.99 7.57 -16.58
C SER A 248 1.36 7.39 -15.19
N PHE A 249 1.03 8.46 -14.49
CA PHE A 249 0.47 8.42 -13.12
C PHE A 249 -0.34 9.68 -12.79
N GLN A 250 -1.18 9.58 -11.77
CA GLN A 250 -1.75 10.73 -11.07
C GLN A 250 -0.89 11.09 -9.86
N ASP A 251 -0.61 12.38 -9.64
CA ASP A 251 0.24 12.80 -8.52
C ASP A 251 -0.59 13.16 -7.29
N GLU A 252 -0.20 12.66 -6.13
CA GLU A 252 -0.89 13.00 -4.89
C GLU A 252 -0.90 14.51 -4.57
N GLY A 253 0.13 15.25 -5.00
CA GLY A 253 0.25 16.68 -4.76
C GLY A 253 -0.89 17.47 -5.41
N GLU A 254 -1.52 16.92 -6.44
CA GLU A 254 -2.67 17.54 -7.11
C GLU A 254 -3.96 17.44 -6.28
N TYR A 255 -4.02 16.56 -5.29
CA TYR A 255 -5.21 16.35 -4.44
C TYR A 255 -5.18 17.15 -3.15
N GLY A 256 -4.09 17.86 -2.83
CA GLY A 256 -3.89 18.56 -1.56
C GLY A 256 -5.12 19.40 -1.10
N PRO A 257 -5.68 20.28 -1.94
CA PRO A 257 -6.89 21.03 -1.57
C PRO A 257 -8.10 20.16 -1.24
N MET A 258 -8.34 19.09 -2.03
CA MET A 258 -9.46 18.17 -1.80
C MET A 258 -9.26 17.34 -0.53
N CYS A 259 -8.02 16.94 -0.23
CA CYS A 259 -7.70 16.21 1.00
C CYS A 259 -7.93 17.07 2.25
N ARG A 260 -7.54 18.35 2.22
CA ARG A 260 -7.83 19.30 3.31
C ARG A 260 -9.32 19.55 3.50
N GLU A 261 -10.06 19.68 2.42
CA GLU A 261 -11.52 19.81 2.50
C GLU A 261 -12.15 18.57 3.16
N ARG A 262 -11.69 17.37 2.80
CA ARG A 262 -12.14 16.13 3.46
C ARG A 262 -11.81 16.12 4.94
N GLU A 263 -10.59 16.49 5.32
CA GLU A 263 -10.17 16.56 6.71
C GLU A 263 -11.02 17.56 7.51
N ALA A 264 -11.25 18.77 6.97
CA ALA A 264 -12.09 19.79 7.59
C ALA A 264 -13.55 19.34 7.78
N ASN A 265 -14.00 18.39 6.96
CA ASN A 265 -15.31 17.74 7.07
C ASN A 265 -15.25 16.40 7.82
N GLY A 266 -14.19 16.12 8.59
CA GLY A 266 -14.08 14.96 9.47
C GLY A 266 -13.81 13.63 8.77
N PHE A 267 -13.32 13.65 7.53
CA PHE A 267 -13.18 12.47 6.68
C PHE A 267 -14.47 11.67 6.54
N ASN A 268 -15.63 12.34 6.59
CA ASN A 268 -16.94 11.73 6.44
C ASN A 268 -17.05 11.12 5.03
N SER A 269 -16.53 9.91 4.81
CA SER A 269 -16.49 9.26 3.51
C SER A 269 -16.32 7.75 3.63
N GLY A 270 -17.45 7.03 3.62
CA GLY A 270 -17.55 5.61 3.29
C GLY A 270 -16.41 4.73 3.84
N MET A 271 -15.77 3.96 2.96
CA MET A 271 -14.73 3.00 3.35
C MET A 271 -13.43 3.63 3.82
N GLY A 272 -13.12 4.86 3.37
CA GLY A 272 -11.92 5.59 3.78
C GLY A 272 -11.95 5.89 5.27
N GLU A 273 -13.12 6.31 5.79
CA GLU A 273 -13.31 6.54 7.22
C GLU A 273 -13.06 5.27 8.05
N ILE A 274 -13.57 4.13 7.59
CA ILE A 274 -13.34 2.83 8.24
C ILE A 274 -11.86 2.48 8.28
N PHE A 275 -11.16 2.63 7.15
CA PHE A 275 -9.71 2.41 7.09
C PHE A 275 -8.97 3.32 8.07
N ARG A 276 -9.24 4.63 8.05
CA ARG A 276 -8.60 5.59 8.94
C ARG A 276 -8.80 5.25 10.41
N LYS A 277 -10.03 4.90 10.79
CA LYS A 277 -10.35 4.49 12.17
C LYS A 277 -9.57 3.23 12.56
N VAL A 278 -9.54 2.19 11.72
CA VAL A 278 -8.74 0.97 11.96
C VAL A 278 -7.25 1.30 12.08
N ALA A 279 -6.69 2.06 11.12
CA ALA A 279 -5.27 2.38 11.09
C ALA A 279 -4.85 3.34 12.22
N SER A 280 -5.78 4.12 12.77
CA SER A 280 -5.53 5.00 13.92
C SER A 280 -5.47 4.28 15.26
N ILE A 281 -5.86 3.00 15.34
CA ILE A 281 -5.84 2.22 16.58
C ILE A 281 -4.42 2.12 17.13
N SER A 282 -3.46 1.81 16.25
CA SER A 282 -2.03 1.72 16.53
C SER A 282 -1.25 2.33 15.36
N PRO A 283 -1.00 3.66 15.34
CA PRO A 283 -0.25 4.30 14.26
C PRO A 283 1.21 3.84 14.21
N VAL A 284 1.77 3.71 13.00
CA VAL A 284 3.18 3.35 12.84
C VAL A 284 4.10 4.48 13.34
N ALA A 285 4.87 4.19 14.38
CA ALA A 285 5.90 5.10 14.88
C ALA A 285 7.19 4.97 14.06
N ILE A 286 7.60 6.05 13.38
CA ILE A 286 8.87 6.10 12.66
C ILE A 286 10.01 6.15 13.69
N SER A 287 10.87 5.14 13.72
CA SER A 287 11.92 5.02 14.72
C SER A 287 13.28 4.72 14.08
N PRO A 288 14.28 5.61 14.22
CA PRO A 288 15.66 5.36 13.74
C PRO A 288 16.31 4.13 14.38
N ARG A 289 15.82 3.70 15.55
CA ARG A 289 16.34 2.52 16.26
C ARG A 289 16.12 1.21 15.51
N LEU A 290 15.21 1.18 14.53
CA LEU A 290 14.94 0.00 13.71
C LEU A 290 16.04 -0.26 12.65
N GLN A 291 16.91 0.72 12.35
CA GLN A 291 18.04 0.54 11.42
C GLN A 291 19.16 -0.37 11.96
N ALA A 292 19.23 -0.59 13.28
CA ALA A 292 20.37 -1.24 13.92
C ALA A 292 20.46 -2.75 13.68
N ASP A 293 19.39 -3.39 13.17
CA ASP A 293 19.29 -4.84 13.07
C ASP A 293 19.39 -5.40 11.62
N ALA A 294 19.62 -4.57 10.60
CA ALA A 294 19.74 -5.02 9.21
C ALA A 294 21.21 -5.29 8.79
N PRO A 295 21.57 -6.51 8.33
CA PRO A 295 22.90 -6.79 7.80
C PRO A 295 23.12 -6.10 6.45
N GLN A 296 24.16 -5.27 6.35
CA GLN A 296 24.61 -4.68 5.08
C GLN A 296 25.43 -5.73 4.29
N THR A 297 24.90 -6.19 3.16
CA THR A 297 25.70 -6.90 2.15
C THR A 297 26.06 -5.94 1.02
N ALA A 298 27.37 -5.77 0.84
CA ALA A 298 27.99 -5.01 -0.22
C ALA A 298 27.65 -5.59 -1.60
N GLU A 299 27.27 -4.75 -2.55
CA GLU A 299 27.17 -5.14 -3.96
C GLU A 299 28.27 -4.51 -4.79
N LEU A 300 28.89 -5.42 -5.55
CA LEU A 300 30.00 -5.29 -6.46
C LEU A 300 29.46 -4.79 -7.81
N THR A 301 30.17 -3.82 -8.39
CA THR A 301 29.88 -3.20 -9.68
C THR A 301 29.99 -4.17 -10.85
N THR A 302 29.03 -4.13 -11.77
CA THR A 302 29.22 -4.65 -13.14
C THR A 302 28.59 -3.73 -14.19
N GLU A 303 29.38 -3.49 -15.24
CA GLU A 303 29.20 -2.55 -16.34
C GLU A 303 28.05 -2.91 -17.31
N ALA A 304 27.53 -1.87 -17.97
CA ALA A 304 26.44 -1.91 -18.94
C ALA A 304 26.91 -2.21 -20.37
N VAL A 305 26.08 -2.91 -21.13
CA VAL A 305 26.15 -3.05 -22.60
C VAL A 305 24.80 -2.61 -23.17
N GLU A 306 24.82 -1.64 -24.10
CA GLU A 306 23.64 -1.11 -24.80
C GLU A 306 23.05 -2.09 -25.82
N PRO A 307 21.78 -1.87 -26.23
CA PRO A 307 21.56 -1.72 -27.67
C PRO A 307 20.55 -0.63 -28.07
N ALA A 308 20.72 -0.22 -29.33
CA ALA A 308 19.99 0.81 -30.06
C ALA A 308 18.62 0.36 -30.61
N GLY A 309 17.70 1.33 -30.74
CA GLY A 309 17.03 1.57 -32.03
C GLY A 309 15.54 1.23 -32.19
N SER A 310 14.70 2.28 -32.06
CA SER A 310 13.62 2.73 -32.98
C SER A 310 12.37 1.86 -33.26
N GLY A 311 11.19 2.47 -33.04
CA GLY A 311 9.93 2.09 -33.70
C GLY A 311 8.73 2.92 -33.21
N ALA A 312 8.26 3.85 -34.05
CA ALA A 312 7.14 4.76 -33.81
C ALA A 312 5.75 4.11 -34.01
N GLY A 313 4.70 4.66 -33.37
CA GLY A 313 3.31 4.28 -33.66
C GLY A 313 2.23 5.03 -32.88
N ALA A 314 1.68 6.07 -33.53
CA ALA A 314 0.33 6.64 -33.50
C ALA A 314 -0.50 6.75 -32.19
N ALA A 315 -0.90 7.99 -31.91
CA ALA A 315 -1.92 8.39 -30.95
C ALA A 315 -3.34 8.04 -31.41
N ALA A 316 -4.20 7.72 -30.45
CA ALA A 316 -5.65 7.75 -30.60
C ALA A 316 -6.26 8.42 -29.36
N GLU A 317 -6.95 9.54 -29.60
CA GLU A 317 -7.81 10.23 -28.65
C GLU A 317 -8.93 9.31 -28.15
N ALA A 318 -9.15 9.30 -26.83
CA ALA A 318 -10.39 8.80 -26.24
C ALA A 318 -10.87 9.80 -25.20
N ALA A 319 -12.11 10.22 -25.41
CA ALA A 319 -12.80 11.28 -24.69
C ALA A 319 -13.07 10.95 -23.22
N GLU A 320 -13.09 12.02 -22.45
CA GLU A 320 -13.31 12.16 -21.02
C GLU A 320 -14.74 11.73 -20.61
N GLU A 321 -14.84 10.75 -19.72
CA GLU A 321 -16.07 10.47 -18.97
C GLU A 321 -15.75 10.50 -17.47
N LYS A 322 -16.30 11.49 -16.76
CA LYS A 322 -16.16 11.68 -15.31
C LYS A 322 -16.90 10.55 -14.58
N GLY A 323 -16.17 9.48 -14.30
CA GLY A 323 -16.67 8.31 -13.56
C GLY A 323 -16.96 8.64 -12.10
N SER A 324 -18.24 8.80 -11.76
CA SER A 324 -18.74 8.75 -10.39
C SER A 324 -18.45 7.39 -9.75
N CYS A 325 -18.09 7.39 -8.46
CA CYS A 325 -17.83 6.18 -7.69
C CYS A 325 -19.05 5.24 -7.70
N PRO A 326 -18.90 3.94 -7.99
CA PRO A 326 -19.99 3.00 -7.81
C PRO A 326 -20.27 2.86 -6.31
N GLN A 327 -21.50 3.18 -5.94
CA GLN A 327 -22.03 2.85 -4.62
C GLN A 327 -22.16 1.32 -4.56
N ALA A 328 -21.65 0.72 -3.50
CA ALA A 328 -21.86 -0.69 -3.24
C ALA A 328 -23.36 -0.92 -2.98
N GLU A 329 -24.11 -1.30 -4.00
CA GLU A 329 -25.40 -1.96 -3.82
C GLU A 329 -25.11 -3.35 -3.25
N VAL A 330 -25.40 -3.48 -1.97
CA VAL A 330 -25.47 -4.77 -1.28
C VAL A 330 -26.63 -5.55 -1.89
N ARG A 331 -26.34 -6.70 -2.49
CA ARG A 331 -27.29 -7.81 -2.60
C ARG A 331 -26.93 -8.85 -1.57
#